data_AF-A0A177NBX6-F1
#
_entry.id   AF-A0A177NBX6-F1
#
_cell.length_a   1.000
_cell.length_b   1.000
_cell.length_c   1.000
_cell.angle_alpha   90.00
_cell.angle_beta   90.00
_cell.angle_gamma   90.00
#
_symmetry.space_group_name_H-M   'P 1'
#
loop_
_entity.id
_entity.type
_entity.pdbx_description
1 polymer ?
#
loop_
_entity_poly.entity_id
_entity_poly.type
_entity_poly.pdbx_seq_one_letter_code
_entity_poly.pdbx_strand_id
1 'polypeptide(L)'
;MVRIGILLALIIGVLAYRWYTTTPSAALRRQFRRALWILAVVLLAVALLTGKLNGLVALLGVLLAFIVRLMPVLLNYAPQLHRLWRIFKESPDDRRRQPPRAPEPDMTREQALQILGLKPGATEQEIVAAHRILIAKMHPDRGGSDYLAAQINLAKKILLGR
;
A
#
# COMPACT_ATOMS: atom_id res chain seq x y z
N MET A 1 34.25 -5.23 41.52
CA MET A 1 33.74 -4.25 40.54
C MET A 1 32.52 -4.76 39.76
N VAL A 2 32.57 -5.93 39.09
CA VAL A 2 31.43 -6.46 38.28
C VAL A 2 30.15 -6.71 39.10
N ARG A 3 30.27 -7.12 40.36
CA ARG A 3 29.13 -7.42 41.25
C ARG A 3 28.26 -6.19 41.58
N ILE A 4 28.88 -5.01 41.66
CA ILE A 4 28.19 -3.75 41.96
C ILE A 4 27.37 -3.29 40.74
N GLY A 5 27.90 -3.50 39.53
CA GLY A 5 27.19 -3.20 38.28
C GLY A 5 25.95 -4.07 38.07
N ILE A 6 26.01 -5.35 38.44
CA ILE A 6 24.87 -6.27 38.36
C ILE A 6 23.77 -5.86 39.35
N LEU A 7 24.14 -5.51 40.59
CA LEU A 7 23.18 -5.04 41.60
C LEU A 7 22.48 -3.74 41.19
N LEU A 8 23.21 -2.77 40.62
CA LEU A 8 22.63 -1.54 40.10
C LEU A 8 21.66 -1.79 38.94
N ALA A 9 22.00 -2.68 38.00
CA ALA A 9 21.12 -3.05 36.89
C ALA A 9 19.82 -3.71 37.38
N LEU A 10 19.91 -4.57 38.41
CA LEU A 10 18.76 -5.23 39.02
C LEU A 10 17.83 -4.23 39.72
N ILE A 11 18.40 -3.27 40.47
CA ILE A 11 17.64 -2.20 41.14
C ILE A 11 16.92 -1.32 40.11
N ILE A 12 17.61 -0.91 39.04
CA ILE A 12 17.02 -0.12 37.94
C ILE A 12 15.90 -0.90 37.25
N GLY A 13 16.09 -2.20 37.01
CA GLY A 13 15.08 -3.07 36.41
C GLY A 13 13.83 -3.21 37.26
N VAL A 14 13.98 -3.38 38.59
CA VAL A 14 12.85 -3.49 39.52
C VAL A 14 12.09 -2.17 39.64
N LEU A 15 12.80 -1.03 39.71
CA LEU A 15 12.17 0.30 39.72
C LEU A 15 11.41 0.57 38.41
N ALA A 16 11.99 0.20 37.27
CA ALA A 16 11.34 0.33 35.96
C ALA A 16 10.11 -0.57 35.83
N TYR A 17 10.17 -1.81 36.34
CA TYR A 17 9.04 -2.75 36.33
C TYR A 17 7.90 -2.27 37.22
N ARG A 18 8.20 -1.79 38.44
CA ARG A 18 7.18 -1.21 39.33
C ARG A 18 6.51 0.01 38.69
N TRP A 19 7.30 0.91 38.09
CA TRP A 19 6.78 2.10 37.41
C TRP A 19 5.94 1.76 36.15
N TYR A 20 6.31 0.70 35.43
CA TYR A 20 5.55 0.19 34.27
C TYR A 20 4.16 -0.32 34.67
N THR A 21 4.06 -1.03 35.80
CA THR A 21 2.78 -1.58 36.27
C THR A 21 1.81 -0.55 36.83
N THR A 22 2.30 0.64 37.21
CA THR A 22 1.48 1.67 37.89
C THR A 22 0.90 2.76 36.97
N THR A 23 1.18 2.74 35.66
CA THR A 23 0.86 3.90 34.79
C THR A 23 -0.01 3.53 33.56
N PRO A 24 -1.31 3.87 33.54
CA PRO A 24 -2.22 3.56 32.43
C PRO A 24 -2.46 4.77 31.52
N SER A 25 -1.98 4.73 30.26
CA SER A 25 -2.52 5.41 29.04
C SER A 25 -1.42 5.71 28.00
N ALA A 26 -1.82 5.88 26.74
CA ALA A 26 -1.00 5.93 25.53
C ALA A 26 0.25 6.86 25.53
N ALA A 27 0.38 7.79 26.47
CA ALA A 27 1.59 8.58 26.69
C ALA A 27 2.81 7.70 27.06
N LEU A 28 2.56 6.55 27.70
CA LEU A 28 3.61 5.61 28.11
C LEU A 28 4.41 5.07 26.92
N ARG A 29 3.78 4.84 25.77
CA ARG A 29 4.46 4.23 24.61
C ARG A 29 5.55 5.13 24.04
N ARG A 30 5.38 6.46 24.17
CA ARG A 30 6.34 7.46 23.68
C ARG A 30 7.45 7.70 24.70
N GLN A 31 7.11 7.79 25.99
CA GLN A 31 8.10 7.91 27.06
C GLN A 31 8.92 6.62 27.27
N PHE A 32 8.29 5.45 27.17
CA PHE A 32 8.95 4.14 27.21
C PHE A 32 9.94 3.98 26.05
N ARG A 33 9.58 4.43 24.84
CA ARG A 33 10.51 4.44 23.70
C ARG A 33 11.72 5.35 23.97
N ARG A 34 11.51 6.53 24.58
CA ARG A 34 12.59 7.44 24.98
C ARG A 34 13.47 6.82 26.06
N ALA A 35 12.88 6.22 27.09
CA ALA A 35 13.61 5.54 28.16
C ALA A 35 14.43 4.35 27.65
N LEU A 36 13.88 3.56 26.72
CA LEU A 36 14.58 2.46 26.06
C LEU A 36 15.75 2.96 25.21
N TRP A 37 15.58 4.07 24.49
CA TRP A 37 16.66 4.72 23.75
C TRP A 37 17.75 5.26 24.67
N ILE A 38 17.38 5.91 25.78
CA ILE A 38 18.34 6.40 26.78
C ILE A 38 19.12 5.24 27.39
N LEU A 39 18.44 4.15 27.77
CA LEU A 39 19.08 2.94 28.29
C LEU A 39 20.04 2.32 27.27
N ALA A 40 19.64 2.22 26.01
CA ALA A 40 20.49 1.72 24.93
C ALA A 40 21.74 2.60 24.73
N VAL A 41 21.59 3.93 24.78
CA VAL A 41 22.71 4.88 24.69
C VAL A 41 23.65 4.75 25.89
N VAL A 42 23.12 4.61 27.11
CA VAL A 42 23.92 4.42 28.32
C VAL A 42 24.68 3.09 28.26
N LEU A 43 24.03 2.00 27.84
CA LEU A 43 24.69 0.70 27.65
C LEU A 43 25.79 0.77 26.57
N LEU A 44 25.54 1.49 25.48
CA LEU A 44 26.54 1.73 24.43
C LEU A 44 27.73 2.55 24.93
N ALA A 45 27.48 3.62 25.71
CA ALA A 45 28.52 4.44 26.33
C ALA A 45 29.35 3.65 27.35
N VAL A 46 28.72 2.80 28.16
CA VAL A 46 29.42 1.89 29.07
C VAL A 46 30.26 0.89 28.28
N ALA A 47 29.75 0.34 27.18
CA ALA A 47 30.49 -0.57 26.30
C ALA A 47 31.69 0.10 25.59
N LEU A 48 31.55 1.38 25.23
CA LEU A 48 32.62 2.26 24.72
C LEU A 48 33.72 2.43 25.76
N LEU A 49 33.35 2.79 26.99
CA LEU A 49 34.29 3.05 28.08
C LEU A 49 34.99 1.79 28.61
N THR A 50 34.37 0.62 28.50
CA THR A 50 34.96 -0.67 28.94
C THR A 50 35.80 -1.37 27.87
N GLY A 51 35.97 -0.77 26.67
CA GLY A 51 36.80 -1.35 25.61
C GLY A 51 36.24 -2.62 24.97
N LYS A 52 34.99 -3.00 25.28
CA LYS A 52 34.33 -4.19 24.72
C LYS A 52 33.68 -3.94 23.35
N LEU A 53 33.86 -2.74 22.77
CA LEU A 53 33.25 -2.36 21.49
C LEU A 53 33.79 -3.14 20.29
N ASN A 54 35.01 -3.68 20.39
CA ASN A 54 35.67 -4.34 19.26
C ASN A 54 34.84 -5.50 18.69
N GLY A 55 34.14 -6.24 19.55
CA GLY A 55 33.24 -7.32 19.10
C GLY A 55 31.99 -6.79 18.38
N LEU A 56 31.42 -5.68 18.84
CA LEU A 56 30.26 -5.04 18.17
C LEU A 56 30.65 -4.40 16.84
N VAL A 57 31.80 -3.74 16.79
CA VAL A 57 32.35 -3.14 15.56
C VAL A 57 32.68 -4.22 14.53
N ALA A 58 33.31 -5.32 14.97
CA ALA A 58 33.56 -6.46 14.10
C ALA A 58 32.26 -7.08 13.57
N LEU A 59 31.26 -7.28 14.45
CA LEU A 59 29.96 -7.81 14.06
C LEU A 59 29.22 -6.89 13.07
N LEU A 60 29.26 -5.58 13.31
CA LEU A 60 28.73 -4.56 12.39
C LEU A 60 29.45 -4.60 11.04
N GLY A 61 30.77 -4.74 11.03
CA GLY A 61 31.57 -4.88 9.81
C GLY A 61 31.18 -6.13 9.01
N VAL A 62 31.02 -7.28 9.68
CA VAL A 62 30.59 -8.53 9.05
C VAL A 62 29.16 -8.41 8.50
N LEU A 63 28.24 -7.83 9.27
CA LEU A 63 26.87 -7.56 8.82
C LEU A 63 26.84 -6.62 7.61
N LEU A 64 27.60 -5.54 7.65
CA LEU A 64 27.68 -4.57 6.56
C LEU A 64 28.26 -5.22 5.30
N ALA A 65 29.35 -5.97 5.41
CA ALA A 65 29.95 -6.70 4.28
C ALA A 65 28.96 -7.72 3.69
N PHE A 66 28.18 -8.40 4.54
CA PHE A 66 27.14 -9.33 4.09
C PHE A 66 26.00 -8.61 3.36
N ILE A 67 25.54 -7.46 3.88
CA ILE A 67 24.50 -6.64 3.24
C ILE A 67 24.97 -6.12 1.89
N VAL A 68 26.18 -5.55 1.81
CA VAL A 68 26.75 -5.04 0.55
C VAL A 68 26.92 -6.16 -0.47
N ARG A 69 27.30 -7.37 -0.02
CA ARG A 69 27.41 -8.56 -0.88
C ARG A 69 26.06 -9.07 -1.38
N LEU A 70 25.00 -8.95 -0.58
CA LEU A 70 23.64 -9.33 -0.97
C LEU A 70 22.93 -8.26 -1.80
N MET A 71 23.39 -7.01 -1.77
CA MET A 71 22.76 -5.89 -2.44
C MET A 71 22.51 -6.13 -3.94
N PRO A 72 23.47 -6.64 -4.76
CA PRO A 72 23.23 -6.87 -6.18
C PRO A 72 22.13 -7.92 -6.42
N VAL A 73 22.09 -8.96 -5.58
CA VAL A 73 21.06 -10.01 -5.63
C VAL A 73 19.70 -9.40 -5.33
N LEU A 74 19.58 -8.64 -4.24
CA LEU A 74 18.34 -7.94 -3.85
C LEU A 74 17.85 -6.98 -4.96
N LEU A 75 18.77 -6.24 -5.59
CA LEU A 75 18.44 -5.32 -6.67
C LEU A 75 18.01 -6.04 -7.96
N ASN A 76 18.57 -7.21 -8.27
CA ASN A 76 18.12 -8.02 -9.41
C ASN A 76 16.68 -8.53 -9.26
N TYR A 77 16.21 -8.74 -8.02
CA TYR A 77 14.83 -9.13 -7.73
C TYR A 77 13.88 -7.93 -7.53
N ALA A 78 14.41 -6.69 -7.49
CA ALA A 78 13.60 -5.48 -7.35
C ALA A 78 12.45 -5.35 -8.37
N PRO A 79 12.62 -5.61 -9.69
CA PRO A 79 11.52 -5.48 -10.64
C PRO A 79 10.41 -6.51 -10.41
N GLN A 80 10.72 -7.68 -9.83
CA GLN A 80 9.73 -8.70 -9.49
C GLN A 80 8.97 -8.32 -8.23
N LEU A 81 9.69 -7.81 -7.22
CA LEU A 81 9.09 -7.33 -5.98
C LEU A 81 8.18 -6.12 -6.21
N HIS A 82 8.53 -5.24 -7.16
CA HIS A 82 7.69 -4.11 -7.55
C HIS A 82 6.33 -4.55 -8.12
N ARG A 83 6.27 -5.66 -8.86
CA ARG A 83 5.01 -6.23 -9.37
C ARG A 83 4.11 -6.73 -8.24
N LEU A 84 4.67 -7.48 -7.28
CA LEU A 84 3.92 -7.92 -6.10
C LEU A 84 3.44 -6.73 -5.28
N TRP A 85 4.30 -5.74 -5.03
CA TRP A 85 3.92 -4.54 -4.32
C TRP A 85 2.78 -3.78 -4.99
N ARG A 86 2.75 -3.72 -6.32
CA ARG A 86 1.64 -3.08 -7.04
C ARG A 86 0.32 -3.84 -6.85
N ILE A 87 0.34 -5.17 -6.83
CA ILE A 87 -0.84 -6.02 -6.58
C ILE A 87 -1.37 -5.83 -5.16
N PHE A 88 -0.49 -5.68 -4.16
CA PHE A 88 -0.91 -5.45 -2.77
C PHE A 88 -1.24 -3.98 -2.46
N LYS A 89 -0.66 -3.03 -3.21
CA LYS A 89 -0.86 -1.58 -3.02
C LYS A 89 -2.01 -1.04 -3.87
N GLU A 90 -2.42 -1.73 -4.93
CA GLU A 90 -3.72 -1.54 -5.58
C GLU A 90 -4.81 -1.89 -4.56
N SER A 91 -5.14 -0.91 -3.73
CA SER A 91 -6.33 -0.93 -2.92
C SER A 91 -7.53 -1.02 -3.87
N PRO A 92 -8.61 -1.75 -3.54
CA PRO A 92 -9.85 -1.73 -4.32
C PRO A 92 -10.39 -0.31 -4.61
N ASP A 93 -9.93 0.67 -3.83
CA ASP A 93 -10.23 2.09 -3.92
C ASP A 93 -9.53 2.84 -5.08
N ASP A 94 -8.44 2.32 -5.65
CA ASP A 94 -7.80 2.93 -6.84
C ASP A 94 -8.60 2.66 -8.13
N ARG A 95 -9.54 1.69 -8.13
CA ARG A 95 -10.57 1.61 -9.19
C ARG A 95 -11.56 2.77 -9.16
N ARG A 96 -11.65 3.52 -8.05
CA ARG A 96 -12.46 4.73 -7.93
C ARG A 96 -11.71 6.01 -8.32
N ARG A 97 -10.39 5.95 -8.44
CA ARG A 97 -9.57 7.02 -9.04
C ARG A 97 -9.44 6.82 -10.54
N GLN A 98 -10.58 6.62 -11.21
CA GLN A 98 -10.66 7.09 -12.58
C GLN A 98 -10.41 8.61 -12.54
N PRO A 99 -9.59 9.17 -13.46
CA PRO A 99 -9.47 10.62 -13.60
C PRO A 99 -10.88 11.21 -13.65
N PRO A 100 -11.09 12.45 -13.16
CA PRO A 100 -12.41 13.07 -13.13
C PRO A 100 -13.05 12.82 -14.48
N ARG A 101 -14.15 12.08 -14.45
CA ARG A 101 -14.94 11.68 -15.61
C ARG A 101 -15.00 12.92 -16.47
N ALA A 102 -14.32 12.92 -17.63
CA ALA A 102 -14.48 14.00 -18.59
C ALA A 102 -15.99 14.21 -18.71
N PRO A 103 -16.49 15.45 -18.65
CA PRO A 103 -17.92 15.73 -18.63
C PRO A 103 -18.56 14.79 -19.65
N GLU A 104 -19.49 13.94 -19.15
CA GLU A 104 -20.18 12.99 -20.02
C GLU A 104 -20.59 13.81 -21.25
N PRO A 105 -20.10 13.50 -22.46
CA PRO A 105 -20.54 14.24 -23.62
C PRO A 105 -22.06 14.14 -23.57
N ASP A 106 -22.75 15.30 -23.60
CA ASP A 106 -24.20 15.38 -23.64
C ASP A 106 -24.66 14.62 -24.88
N MET A 107 -24.80 13.31 -24.73
CA MET A 107 -25.06 12.40 -25.81
C MET A 107 -26.56 12.50 -26.06
N THR A 108 -26.91 12.97 -27.25
CA THR A 108 -28.31 13.12 -27.62
C THR A 108 -28.94 11.75 -27.84
N ARG A 109 -30.27 11.68 -27.74
CA ARG A 109 -31.01 10.43 -28.01
C ARG A 109 -30.72 9.88 -29.42
N GLU A 110 -30.49 10.76 -30.39
CA GLU A 110 -30.12 10.41 -31.76
C GLU A 110 -28.72 9.81 -31.85
N GLN A 111 -27.74 10.40 -31.16
CA GLN A 111 -26.39 9.85 -31.06
C GLN A 111 -26.38 8.48 -30.37
N ALA A 112 -27.19 8.31 -29.33
CA ALA A 112 -27.35 7.03 -28.65
C ALA A 112 -27.92 5.94 -29.58
N LEU A 113 -28.90 6.27 -30.42
CA LEU A 113 -29.42 5.36 -31.45
C LEU A 113 -28.35 5.00 -32.48
N GLN A 114 -27.55 5.98 -32.93
CA GLN A 114 -26.46 5.74 -33.88
C GLN A 114 -25.37 4.83 -33.29
N ILE A 115 -24.98 5.03 -32.03
CA ILE A 115 -23.99 4.20 -31.34
C ILE A 115 -24.45 2.75 -31.25
N LEU A 116 -25.74 2.51 -30.99
CA LEU A 116 -26.32 1.16 -30.96
C LEU A 116 -26.69 0.62 -32.35
N GLY A 117 -26.57 1.42 -33.41
CA GLY A 117 -26.95 1.05 -34.78
C GLY A 117 -28.47 0.86 -34.96
N LEU A 118 -29.28 1.61 -34.21
CA LEU A 118 -30.74 1.50 -34.18
C LEU A 118 -31.41 2.66 -34.90
N LYS A 119 -32.62 2.42 -35.41
CA LYS A 119 -33.47 3.44 -36.03
C LYS A 119 -34.31 4.16 -34.97
N PRO A 120 -34.77 5.40 -35.24
CA PRO A 120 -35.76 6.08 -34.41
C PRO A 120 -37.01 5.20 -34.23
N GLY A 121 -37.48 5.07 -32.99
CA GLY A 121 -38.63 4.21 -32.65
C GLY A 121 -38.28 2.76 -32.31
N ALA A 122 -36.99 2.41 -32.19
CA ALA A 122 -36.57 1.10 -31.70
C ALA A 122 -37.18 0.76 -30.34
N THR A 123 -37.65 -0.47 -30.21
CA THR A 123 -38.24 -1.01 -28.99
C THR A 123 -37.17 -1.23 -27.91
N GLU A 124 -37.58 -1.28 -26.65
CA GLU A 124 -36.67 -1.56 -25.53
C GLU A 124 -35.93 -2.90 -25.72
N GLN A 125 -36.60 -3.91 -26.28
CA GLN A 125 -35.99 -5.22 -26.55
C GLN A 125 -34.86 -5.12 -27.57
N GLU A 126 -35.04 -4.33 -28.64
CA GLU A 126 -34.01 -4.09 -29.65
C GLU A 126 -32.81 -3.32 -29.06
N ILE A 127 -33.07 -2.34 -28.19
CA ILE A 127 -32.04 -1.57 -27.49
C ILE A 127 -31.17 -2.49 -26.63
N VAL A 128 -31.79 -3.37 -25.83
CA VAL A 128 -31.07 -4.31 -24.97
C VAL A 128 -30.30 -5.35 -25.78
N ALA A 129 -30.89 -5.87 -26.86
CA ALA A 129 -30.23 -6.84 -27.73
C ALA A 129 -28.99 -6.24 -28.41
N ALA A 130 -29.12 -5.05 -29.01
CA ALA A 130 -28.03 -4.34 -29.65
C ALA A 130 -26.90 -4.03 -28.66
N HIS A 131 -27.24 -3.53 -27.46
CA HIS A 131 -26.28 -3.28 -26.38
C HIS A 131 -25.48 -4.54 -26.02
N ARG A 132 -26.16 -5.68 -25.83
CA ARG A 132 -25.51 -6.93 -25.44
C ARG A 132 -24.53 -7.44 -26.50
N ILE A 133 -24.89 -7.33 -27.77
CA ILE A 133 -24.02 -7.74 -28.89
C ILE A 133 -22.80 -6.82 -28.96
N LEU A 134 -23.03 -5.51 -28.88
CA LEU A 134 -21.98 -4.51 -29.06
C LEU A 134 -20.98 -4.53 -27.89
N ILE A 135 -21.47 -4.63 -26.65
CA ILE A 135 -20.60 -4.71 -25.47
C ILE A 135 -19.79 -6.01 -25.47
N ALA A 136 -20.37 -7.14 -25.90
CA ALA A 136 -19.65 -8.41 -25.98
C ALA A 136 -18.49 -8.37 -26.99
N LYS A 137 -18.58 -7.51 -28.03
CA LYS A 137 -17.55 -7.31 -29.03
C LYS A 137 -16.51 -6.28 -28.59
N MET A 138 -16.93 -5.21 -27.91
CA MET A 138 -16.09 -4.06 -27.56
C MET A 138 -15.57 -4.09 -26.12
N HIS A 139 -15.79 -5.18 -25.38
CA HIS A 139 -15.33 -5.29 -24.00
C HIS A 139 -13.80 -5.26 -23.90
N PRO A 140 -13.22 -4.50 -22.94
CA PRO A 140 -11.78 -4.42 -22.70
C PRO A 140 -11.13 -5.80 -22.50
N ASP A 141 -11.79 -6.69 -21.76
CA ASP A 141 -11.32 -8.07 -21.51
C ASP A 141 -11.19 -8.93 -22.78
N ARG A 142 -11.76 -8.50 -23.91
CA ARG A 142 -11.65 -9.16 -25.22
C ARG A 142 -10.83 -8.35 -26.23
N GLY A 143 -10.02 -7.40 -25.75
CA GLY A 143 -9.19 -6.52 -26.58
C GLY A 143 -9.93 -5.29 -27.14
N GLY A 144 -11.11 -4.97 -26.59
CA GLY A 144 -11.85 -3.75 -26.91
C GLY A 144 -11.33 -2.51 -26.16
N SER A 145 -11.95 -1.36 -26.42
CA SER A 145 -11.56 -0.08 -25.80
C SER A 145 -12.49 0.26 -24.62
N ASP A 146 -11.92 0.61 -23.47
CA ASP A 146 -12.65 1.13 -22.30
C ASP A 146 -13.57 2.30 -22.67
N TYR A 147 -13.08 3.20 -23.52
CA TYR A 147 -13.82 4.38 -23.98
C TYR A 147 -15.06 4.00 -24.79
N LEU A 148 -14.92 3.04 -25.70
CA LEU A 148 -16.04 2.57 -26.53
C LEU A 148 -17.07 1.82 -25.69
N ALA A 149 -16.63 0.95 -24.79
CA ALA A 149 -17.52 0.27 -23.85
C ALA A 149 -18.32 1.26 -22.99
N ALA A 150 -17.68 2.35 -22.52
CA ALA A 150 -18.34 3.41 -21.78
C ALA A 150 -19.40 4.14 -22.61
N GLN A 151 -19.12 4.49 -23.86
CA GLN A 151 -20.09 5.13 -24.76
C GLN A 151 -21.30 4.24 -25.05
N ILE A 152 -21.09 2.93 -25.23
CA ILE A 152 -22.15 1.95 -25.48
C ILE A 152 -23.10 1.85 -24.27
N ASN A 153 -22.54 1.85 -23.05
CA ASN A 153 -23.31 1.85 -21.82
C ASN A 153 -24.10 3.16 -21.64
N LEU A 154 -23.50 4.29 -21.96
CA LEU A 154 -24.15 5.61 -21.91
C LEU A 154 -25.33 5.69 -22.90
N ALA A 155 -25.14 5.19 -24.13
CA ALA A 155 -26.20 5.16 -25.14
C ALA A 155 -27.44 4.37 -24.68
N LYS A 156 -27.23 3.19 -24.07
CA LYS A 156 -28.32 2.41 -23.47
C LYS A 156 -29.04 3.21 -22.36
N LYS A 157 -28.27 3.86 -21.48
CA LYS A 157 -28.80 4.63 -20.35
C LYS A 157 -29.69 5.78 -20.82
N ILE A 158 -29.30 6.49 -21.88
CA ILE A 158 -30.09 7.61 -22.45
C ILE A 158 -31.38 7.10 -23.09
N LEU A 159 -31.34 5.97 -23.79
CA LEU A 159 -32.52 5.45 -24.49
C LEU A 159 -33.55 4.80 -23.56
N LEU A 160 -33.10 4.22 -22.45
CA LEU A 160 -33.96 3.55 -21.46
C LEU A 160 -34.24 4.41 -20.23
N GLY A 161 -33.55 5.54 -20.05
CA GLY A 161 -33.66 6.40 -18.87
C GLY A 161 -33.14 5.76 -17.57
N ARG A 162 -32.33 4.69 -17.65
CA ARG A 162 -31.80 3.93 -16.50
C ARG A 162 -30.44 3.29 -16.78
#